data_AF-A0A3N5KB30-F1
#
_entry.id   AF-A0A3N5KB30-F1
#
_cell.length_a   1.000
_cell.length_b   1.000
_cell.length_c   1.000
_cell.angle_alpha   90.00
_cell.angle_beta   90.00
_cell.angle_gamma   90.00
#
_symmetry.space_group_name_H-M   'P 1'
#
loop_
_entity.id
_entity.type
_entity.pdbx_description
1 polymer ?
#
loop_
_entity_poly.entity_id
_entity_poly.type
_entity_poly.pdbx_seq_one_letter_code
_entity_poly.pdbx_strand_id
1 'polypeptide(L)'
;MTQAENIPSAIKAWSDHANESAGIKCNHDCRITCIMLTEAMHKETEMIQFYETLMTECDYPAVNSFVRGILEEKSRIVLHINQKLNEIRACGQVSNGVISDCHPEFL
;
A
#
# COMPACT_ATOMS: atom_id res chain seq x y z
N MET A 1 29.38 15.43 -4.73
CA MET A 1 28.87 14.15 -5.26
C MET A 1 27.64 13.80 -4.45
N THR A 2 26.48 14.24 -4.89
CA THR A 2 25.20 14.11 -4.19
C THR A 2 24.54 12.78 -4.58
N GLN A 3 24.44 11.85 -3.63
CA GLN A 3 23.59 10.67 -3.75
C GLN A 3 22.15 11.08 -3.42
N ALA A 4 21.32 11.18 -4.45
CA ALA A 4 19.87 11.30 -4.33
C ALA A 4 19.23 10.39 -5.39
N GLU A 5 19.52 9.09 -5.31
CA GLU A 5 18.93 8.08 -6.19
C GLU A 5 18.53 6.89 -5.32
N ASN A 6 17.23 6.74 -5.00
CA ASN A 6 16.55 5.43 -4.95
C ASN A 6 15.10 5.40 -4.42
N ILE A 7 14.49 6.53 -4.07
CA ILE A 7 13.08 6.51 -3.60
C ILE A 7 12.04 6.21 -4.73
N PRO A 8 12.24 6.61 -6.02
CA PRO A 8 11.22 6.42 -7.06
C PRO A 8 10.94 4.96 -7.47
N SER A 9 11.89 4.04 -7.27
CA SER A 9 11.81 2.68 -7.83
C SER A 9 10.81 1.79 -7.11
N ALA A 10 10.68 1.94 -5.78
CA ALA A 10 9.78 1.09 -4.99
C ALA A 10 8.31 1.50 -5.18
N ILE A 11 8.06 2.81 -5.26
CA ILE A 11 6.71 3.39 -5.41
C ILE A 11 6.15 3.10 -6.81
N LYS A 12 6.98 3.25 -7.86
CA LYS A 12 6.59 2.91 -9.23
C LYS A 12 6.24 1.44 -9.38
N ALA A 13 7.02 0.54 -8.79
CA ALA A 13 6.73 -0.89 -8.78
C ALA A 13 5.37 -1.19 -8.13
N TRP A 14 4.96 -0.45 -7.09
CA TRP A 14 3.65 -0.64 -6.47
C TRP A 14 2.51 -0.06 -7.29
N SER A 15 2.69 1.09 -7.94
CA SER A 15 1.69 1.62 -8.86
C SER A 15 1.39 0.63 -9.99
N ASP A 16 2.42 -0.04 -10.50
CA ASP A 16 2.28 -1.06 -11.54
C ASP A 16 1.56 -2.32 -10.99
N HIS A 17 1.91 -2.80 -9.78
CA HIS A 17 1.23 -3.92 -9.12
C HIS A 17 -0.21 -3.60 -8.65
N ALA A 18 -0.49 -2.35 -8.31
CA ALA A 18 -1.81 -1.88 -7.92
C ALA A 18 -2.75 -1.79 -9.12
N ASN A 19 -2.22 -1.56 -10.33
CA ASN A 19 -2.96 -1.54 -11.59
C ASN A 19 -3.19 -2.96 -12.16
N GLU A 20 -2.42 -3.95 -11.68
CA GLU A 20 -2.60 -5.38 -11.98
C GLU A 20 -3.70 -6.05 -11.12
N SER A 21 -4.51 -5.27 -10.40
CA SER A 21 -5.61 -5.72 -9.53
C SER A 21 -6.84 -6.26 -10.28
N ALA A 22 -6.68 -6.77 -11.51
CA ALA A 22 -7.74 -7.44 -12.28
C ALA A 22 -8.17 -8.80 -11.70
N GLY A 23 -7.74 -9.17 -10.49
CA GLY A 23 -8.13 -10.43 -9.86
C GLY A 23 -7.60 -10.64 -8.45
N ILE A 24 -7.89 -9.72 -7.51
CA ILE A 24 -7.57 -9.98 -6.10
C ILE A 24 -8.45 -11.13 -5.59
N LYS A 25 -7.85 -12.32 -5.47
CA LYS A 25 -8.49 -13.50 -4.89
C LYS A 25 -8.49 -13.37 -3.36
N CYS A 26 -9.53 -12.78 -2.82
CA CYS A 26 -9.78 -12.72 -1.37
C CYS A 26 -10.51 -13.98 -0.90
N ASN A 27 -10.21 -14.47 0.31
CA ASN A 27 -11.00 -15.52 0.96
C ASN A 27 -12.43 -15.03 1.22
N HIS A 28 -13.42 -15.92 1.17
CA HIS A 28 -14.84 -15.63 1.37
C HIS A 28 -15.09 -14.92 2.72
N ASP A 29 -14.46 -15.40 3.80
CA ASP A 29 -14.72 -14.92 5.16
C ASP A 29 -14.19 -13.51 5.45
N CYS A 30 -13.29 -13.00 4.61
CA CYS A 30 -12.74 -11.65 4.72
C CYS A 30 -12.88 -10.86 3.41
N ARG A 31 -13.76 -11.30 2.49
CA ARG A 31 -13.84 -10.75 1.13
C ARG A 31 -14.10 -9.24 1.12
N ILE A 32 -15.06 -8.78 1.92
CA ILE A 32 -15.43 -7.36 2.00
C ILE A 32 -14.26 -6.55 2.58
N THR A 33 -13.65 -6.99 3.68
CA THR A 33 -12.50 -6.32 4.30
C THR A 33 -11.30 -6.25 3.35
N CYS A 34 -11.02 -7.31 2.60
CA CYS A 34 -9.94 -7.36 1.61
C CYS A 34 -10.18 -6.39 0.44
N ILE A 35 -11.42 -6.26 -0.03
CA ILE A 35 -11.80 -5.24 -1.02
C ILE A 35 -11.59 -3.84 -0.43
N MET A 36 -12.07 -3.59 0.79
CA MET A 36 -11.94 -2.28 1.43
C MET A 36 -10.48 -1.90 1.74
N LEU A 37 -9.63 -2.86 2.12
CA LEU A 37 -8.20 -2.63 2.30
C LEU A 37 -7.49 -2.35 0.98
N THR A 38 -7.91 -3.00 -0.11
CA THR A 38 -7.39 -2.68 -1.45
C THR A 38 -7.75 -1.25 -1.83
N GLU A 39 -9.01 -0.87 -1.66
CA GLU A 39 -9.47 0.50 -1.94
C GLU A 39 -8.73 1.54 -1.08
N ALA A 40 -8.49 1.22 0.20
CA ALA A 40 -7.68 2.08 1.08
C ALA A 40 -6.24 2.22 0.56
N MET A 41 -5.62 1.14 0.09
CA MET A 41 -4.29 1.17 -0.50
C MET A 41 -4.24 2.03 -1.76
N HIS A 42 -5.28 1.94 -2.62
CA HIS A 42 -5.39 2.77 -3.83
C HIS A 42 -5.50 4.25 -3.47
N LYS A 43 -6.37 4.62 -2.53
CA LYS A 43 -6.50 6.01 -2.06
C LYS A 43 -5.21 6.57 -1.48
N GLU A 44 -4.48 5.76 -0.69
CA GLU A 44 -3.19 6.20 -0.15
C GLU A 44 -2.13 6.40 -1.25
N THR A 45 -2.18 5.59 -2.31
CA THR A 45 -1.31 5.74 -3.48
C THR A 45 -1.64 7.01 -4.27
N GLU A 46 -2.92 7.32 -4.47
CA GLU A 46 -3.36 8.58 -5.09
C GLU A 46 -2.90 9.79 -4.27
N MET A 47 -2.98 9.72 -2.94
CA MET A 47 -2.49 10.78 -2.06
C MET A 47 -0.97 10.98 -2.18
N ILE A 48 -0.19 9.90 -2.32
CA ILE A 48 1.26 9.99 -2.59
C ILE A 48 1.51 10.77 -3.87
N GLN A 49 0.84 10.42 -4.98
CA GLN A 49 0.98 11.12 -6.27
C GLN A 49 0.61 12.60 -6.18
N PHE A 50 -0.43 12.93 -5.41
CA PHE A 50 -0.82 14.30 -5.14
C PHE A 50 0.29 15.08 -4.40
N TYR A 51 0.89 14.49 -3.36
CA TYR A 51 1.99 15.13 -2.62
C TYR A 51 3.29 15.23 -3.44
N GLU A 52 3.58 14.25 -4.30
CA GLU A 52 4.69 14.35 -5.25
C GLU A 52 4.49 15.53 -6.20
N THR A 53 3.28 15.72 -6.73
CA THR A 53 2.93 16.89 -7.56
C THR A 53 3.05 18.20 -6.77
N LEU A 54 2.66 18.22 -5.49
CA LEU A 54 2.84 19.41 -4.64
C LEU A 54 4.32 19.79 -4.48
N MET A 55 5.22 18.81 -4.39
CA MET A 55 6.66 19.06 -4.33
C MET A 55 7.25 19.60 -5.65
N THR A 56 6.62 19.31 -6.80
CA THR A 56 7.06 19.87 -8.08
C THR A 56 6.63 21.33 -8.27
N GLU A 57 5.54 21.75 -7.62
CA GLU A 57 5.00 23.12 -7.72
C GLU A 57 5.64 24.12 -6.74
N CYS A 58 6.24 23.64 -5.63
CA CYS A 58 6.79 24.50 -4.59
C CYS A 58 8.27 24.20 -4.30
N ASP A 59 9.15 25.16 -4.58
CA ASP A 59 10.59 25.04 -4.25
C ASP A 59 10.96 25.57 -2.85
N TYR A 60 9.96 25.87 -2.01
CA TYR A 60 10.26 26.38 -0.67
C TYR A 60 10.79 25.26 0.23
N PRO A 61 12.04 25.34 0.75
CA PRO A 61 12.70 24.19 1.38
C PRO A 61 11.95 23.63 2.60
N ALA A 62 11.34 24.50 3.41
CA ALA A 62 10.59 24.06 4.58
C ALA A 62 9.29 23.33 4.20
N VAL A 63 8.62 23.76 3.11
CA VAL A 63 7.44 23.06 2.58
C VAL A 63 7.86 21.72 2.00
N ASN A 64 8.95 21.67 1.23
CA ASN A 64 9.47 20.41 0.68
C ASN A 64 9.88 19.41 1.78
N SER A 65 10.49 19.87 2.87
CA SER A 65 10.80 19.02 4.02
C SER A 65 9.54 18.49 4.71
N PHE A 66 8.53 19.34 4.85
CA PHE A 66 7.23 18.96 5.43
C PHE A 66 6.52 17.92 4.57
N VAL A 67 6.38 18.18 3.26
CA VAL A 67 5.70 17.28 2.32
C VAL A 67 6.44 15.96 2.18
N ARG A 68 7.79 15.97 2.23
CA ARG A 68 8.59 14.73 2.26
C ARG A 68 8.27 13.86 3.48
N GLY A 69 8.10 14.47 4.65
CA GLY A 69 7.68 13.72 5.85
C GLY A 69 6.34 13.03 5.67
N ILE A 70 5.38 13.70 5.01
CA ILE A 70 4.07 13.12 4.68
C ILE A 70 4.23 11.95 3.69
N LEU A 71 5.03 12.10 2.64
CA LEU A 71 5.28 11.03 1.66
C LEU A 71 5.84 9.77 2.30
N GLU A 72 6.79 9.92 3.21
CA GLU A 72 7.38 8.79 3.94
C GLU A 72 6.35 8.08 4.83
N GLU A 73 5.50 8.84 5.51
CA GLU A 73 4.42 8.28 6.34
C GLU A 73 3.38 7.53 5.50
N LYS A 74 2.92 8.15 4.41
CA LYS A 74 1.95 7.56 3.49
C LYS A 74 2.50 6.29 2.83
N SER A 75 3.77 6.31 2.44
CA SER A 75 4.46 5.12 1.89
C SER A 75 4.50 3.96 2.90
N ARG A 76 4.71 4.24 4.19
CA ARG A 76 4.66 3.22 5.25
C ARG A 76 3.24 2.65 5.41
N ILE A 77 2.21 3.48 5.33
CA ILE A 77 0.81 3.02 5.41
C ILE A 77 0.49 2.06 4.25
N VAL A 78 0.87 2.41 3.01
CA VAL A 78 0.70 1.53 1.84
C VAL A 78 1.37 0.18 2.05
N LEU A 79 2.61 0.17 2.57
CA LEU A 79 3.33 -1.06 2.91
C LEU A 79 2.59 -1.93 3.93
N HIS A 80 2.10 -1.33 5.01
CA HIS A 80 1.38 -2.06 6.06
C HIS A 80 0.07 -2.65 5.53
N ILE A 81 -0.67 -1.89 4.70
CA ILE A 81 -1.89 -2.41 4.07
C ILE A 81 -1.56 -3.57 3.12
N ASN A 82 -0.50 -3.45 2.32
CA ASN A 82 -0.07 -4.51 1.41
C ASN A 82 0.33 -5.79 2.16
N GLN A 83 1.11 -5.65 3.25
CA GLN A 83 1.50 -6.77 4.10
C GLN A 83 0.26 -7.48 4.66
N LYS A 84 -0.71 -6.74 5.20
CA LYS A 84 -1.96 -7.30 5.71
C LYS A 84 -2.78 -7.98 4.60
N LEU A 85 -2.85 -7.40 3.40
CA LEU A 85 -3.49 -8.03 2.25
C LEU A 85 -2.81 -9.36 1.87
N ASN A 86 -1.48 -9.43 1.94
CA ASN A 86 -0.75 -10.66 1.66
C ASN A 86 -0.99 -11.74 2.73
N GLU A 87 -1.08 -11.37 4.01
CA GLU A 87 -1.47 -12.28 5.10
C GLU A 87 -2.88 -12.87 4.86
N ILE A 88 -3.86 -12.03 4.52
CA ILE A 88 -5.24 -12.46 4.23
C ILE A 88 -5.26 -13.43 3.03
N ARG A 89 -4.49 -13.14 1.98
CA ARG A 89 -4.36 -14.01 0.80
C ARG A 89 -3.69 -15.34 1.15
N ALA A 90 -2.66 -15.33 1.99
CA ALA A 90 -1.99 -16.56 2.44
C ALA A 90 -2.94 -17.45 3.25
N CYS A 91 -3.73 -16.88 4.18
CA CYS A 91 -4.79 -17.61 4.89
C CYS A 91 -5.79 -18.27 3.93
N GLY A 92 -6.24 -17.56 2.89
CA GLY A 92 -7.16 -18.11 1.88
C GLY A 92 -6.56 -19.17 0.95
N GLN A 93 -5.24 -19.18 0.76
CA GLN A 93 -4.56 -20.22 -0.01
C GLN A 93 -4.36 -21.50 0.81
N VAL A 94 -4.09 -21.37 2.12
CA VAL A 94 -3.93 -22.52 3.04
C VAL A 94 -5.28 -23.24 3.27
N SER A 95 -6.39 -22.50 3.36
CA SER A 95 -7.73 -23.07 3.60
C SER A 95 -8.26 -23.97 2.47
N ASN A 96 -7.68 -23.93 1.27
CA ASN A 96 -8.08 -24.78 0.14
C ASN A 96 -7.42 -26.17 0.16
N GLY A 97 -6.60 -26.51 1.17
CA GLY A 97 -5.92 -27.81 1.26
C GLY A 97 -5.94 -28.48 2.63
N VAL A 98 -5.92 -27.74 3.74
CA VAL A 98 -6.00 -28.28 5.10
C VAL A 98 -6.71 -27.25 5.98
N ILE A 99 -7.59 -27.72 6.86
CA ILE A 99 -8.26 -26.92 7.90
C ILE A 99 -7.20 -26.10 8.62
N SER A 100 -7.22 -24.78 8.45
CA SER A 100 -6.38 -23.86 9.20
C SER A 100 -7.30 -22.94 9.98
N ASP A 101 -7.12 -22.98 11.30
CA ASP A 101 -7.73 -22.10 12.30
C ASP A 101 -7.28 -20.64 12.09
N CYS A 102 -7.68 -19.98 10.98
CA CYS A 102 -7.57 -18.53 10.84
C CYS A 102 -8.66 -17.90 11.74
N HIS A 103 -8.45 -18.01 13.06
CA HIS A 103 -9.25 -17.32 14.06
C HIS A 103 -8.80 -15.85 14.07
N PRO A 104 -9.69 -14.87 13.83
CA PRO A 104 -9.39 -13.48 14.07
C PRO A 104 -9.44 -13.27 15.58
N GLU A 105 -8.31 -13.40 16.26
CA GLU A 105 -8.18 -12.73 17.56
C GLU A 105 -7.77 -11.28 17.31
N PHE A 106 -8.39 -10.40 18.10
CA PHE A 106 -8.24 -8.94 18.20
C PHE A 106 -9.17 -8.09 17.31
N LEU A 107 -10.39 -7.91 17.84
CA LEU A 107 -11.03 -6.59 17.95
C LEU A 107 -10.05 -5.55 18.53
#